data_AF-A0A131YRT0-F1
#
_entry.id   AF-A0A131YRT0-F1
#
_cell.length_a   1.000
_cell.length_b   1.000
_cell.length_c   1.000
_cell.angle_alpha   90.00
_cell.angle_beta   90.00
_cell.angle_gamma   90.00
#
_symmetry.space_group_name_H-M   'P 1'
#
loop_
_entity.id
_entity.type
_entity.pdbx_description
1 polymer ?
#
loop_
_entity_poly.entity_id
_entity_poly.type
_entity_poly.pdbx_seq_one_letter_code
_entity_poly.pdbx_strand_id
1 'polypeptide(L)'
;MNATFFILALLFIGLTHFSNFNYVEGDTKKRAMAAPEVEIENTYRSSLKEQTFESRTGQNKRQRRRSKKNGTDRMKPVDVQVTCAGKIPVTIATFGTNTTTGQVNYTGDWSEHRKCLMPCDPKHPNSCKSLPGDNCTCFSRLDYPSWGTCAVKGIPLGNNDYNMSSV
;
A
#
# COMPACT_ATOMS: atom_id res chain seq x y z
N MET A 1 -55.46 -22.23 23.53
CA MET A 1 -54.50 -23.06 22.77
C MET A 1 -55.14 -23.38 21.44
N ASN A 2 -54.80 -22.68 20.36
CA ASN A 2 -55.28 -23.01 19.02
C ASN A 2 -54.06 -23.21 18.12
N ALA A 3 -53.86 -24.47 17.74
CA ALA A 3 -52.84 -24.93 16.82
C ALA A 3 -53.47 -25.06 15.43
N THR A 4 -52.87 -24.44 14.42
CA THR A 4 -53.14 -24.75 13.02
C THR A 4 -51.81 -24.90 12.28
N PHE A 5 -51.57 -26.14 11.87
CA PHE A 5 -50.42 -26.62 11.11
C PHE A 5 -50.58 -26.33 9.60
N PHE A 6 -49.48 -25.90 8.99
CA PHE A 6 -48.92 -26.22 7.66
C PHE A 6 -49.81 -26.83 6.57
N ILE A 7 -49.81 -26.22 5.36
CA ILE A 7 -49.64 -26.92 4.07
C ILE A 7 -48.81 -26.07 3.09
N LEU A 8 -47.75 -26.69 2.56
CA LEU A 8 -46.90 -26.26 1.44
C LEU A 8 -47.68 -26.19 0.10
N ALA A 9 -47.35 -25.22 -0.75
CA ALA A 9 -47.46 -25.39 -2.20
C ALA A 9 -46.42 -24.54 -2.94
N LEU A 10 -45.30 -25.19 -3.28
CA LEU A 10 -44.41 -24.80 -4.38
C LEU A 10 -45.14 -25.04 -5.70
N LEU A 11 -45.24 -24.03 -6.56
CA LEU A 11 -45.42 -24.24 -8.00
C LEU A 11 -44.45 -23.32 -8.77
N PHE A 12 -43.45 -23.99 -9.33
CA PHE A 12 -42.58 -23.56 -10.41
C PHE A 12 -43.35 -23.52 -11.75
N ILE A 13 -42.65 -22.99 -12.77
CA ILE A 13 -42.92 -23.00 -14.22
C ILE A 13 -43.73 -21.77 -14.67
N GLY A 14 -43.31 -20.90 -15.59
CA GLY A 14 -42.21 -20.91 -16.56
C GLY A 14 -42.65 -20.14 -17.82
N LEU A 15 -41.68 -19.71 -18.63
CA LEU A 15 -41.78 -19.31 -20.06
C LEU A 15 -42.29 -17.89 -20.40
N THR A 16 -41.38 -16.96 -20.72
CA THR A 16 -40.82 -16.59 -22.06
C THR A 16 -41.65 -15.55 -22.80
N HIS A 17 -41.08 -14.36 -23.01
CA HIS A 17 -41.29 -13.60 -24.24
C HIS A 17 -39.99 -12.93 -24.68
N PHE A 18 -39.49 -13.41 -25.83
CA PHE A 18 -38.47 -12.81 -26.68
C PHE A 18 -39.06 -11.62 -27.45
N SER A 19 -38.29 -10.54 -27.58
CA SER A 19 -38.20 -9.56 -28.70
C SER A 19 -37.15 -8.52 -28.25
N ASN A 20 -36.12 -8.10 -28.98
CA ASN A 20 -36.00 -7.85 -30.41
C ASN A 20 -34.52 -7.97 -30.84
N PHE A 21 -34.33 -8.42 -32.08
CA PHE A 21 -33.07 -8.41 -32.82
C PHE A 21 -32.75 -6.97 -33.27
N ASN A 22 -31.51 -6.52 -33.05
CA ASN A 22 -30.84 -5.64 -34.00
C ASN A 22 -29.46 -6.22 -34.25
N TYR A 23 -29.30 -6.73 -35.46
CA TYR A 23 -28.08 -7.27 -36.02
C TYR A 23 -27.23 -6.09 -36.50
N VAL A 24 -26.10 -5.85 -35.83
CA VAL A 24 -25.00 -5.08 -36.42
C VAL A 24 -23.80 -6.01 -36.43
N GLU A 25 -23.49 -6.46 -37.64
CA GLU A 25 -22.33 -7.24 -38.00
C GLU A 25 -21.08 -6.39 -37.81
N GLY A 26 -20.21 -6.84 -36.91
CA GLY A 26 -18.96 -6.18 -36.54
C GLY A 26 -18.01 -7.23 -36.03
N ASP A 27 -17.44 -7.99 -36.97
CA ASP A 27 -16.44 -9.00 -36.74
C ASP A 27 -15.21 -8.39 -36.07
N THR A 28 -14.91 -8.78 -34.83
CA THR A 28 -13.54 -8.89 -34.33
C THR A 28 -13.53 -9.73 -33.05
N LYS A 29 -13.22 -11.02 -33.24
CA LYS A 29 -12.62 -11.91 -32.24
C LYS A 29 -11.62 -11.16 -31.36
N LYS A 30 -12.00 -10.86 -30.11
CA LYS A 30 -11.08 -10.85 -28.96
C LYS A 30 -11.84 -11.33 -27.73
N ARG A 31 -11.66 -12.61 -27.39
CA ARG A 31 -11.84 -13.11 -26.03
C ARG A 31 -11.04 -12.20 -25.11
N ALA A 32 -11.69 -11.38 -24.31
CA ALA A 32 -11.08 -10.85 -23.10
C ALA A 32 -11.04 -12.02 -22.10
N MET A 33 -9.97 -12.81 -22.18
CA MET A 33 -9.57 -13.67 -21.07
C MET A 33 -9.35 -12.77 -19.87
N ALA A 34 -9.93 -13.18 -18.73
CA ALA A 34 -9.59 -12.63 -17.43
C ALA A 34 -8.06 -12.52 -17.33
N ALA A 35 -7.56 -11.30 -17.15
CA ALA A 35 -6.16 -11.07 -16.89
C ALA A 35 -5.82 -11.75 -15.54
N PRO A 36 -4.83 -12.64 -15.51
CA PRO A 36 -4.43 -13.30 -14.29
C PRO A 36 -3.73 -12.30 -13.38
N GLU A 37 -3.84 -12.58 -12.09
CA GLU A 37 -3.23 -12.07 -10.84
C GLU A 37 -1.73 -11.62 -10.90
N VAL A 38 -1.11 -11.65 -12.07
CA VAL A 38 0.32 -11.41 -12.36
C VAL A 38 0.67 -9.92 -12.53
N GLU A 39 -0.32 -9.03 -12.76
CA GLU A 39 -0.06 -7.60 -12.98
C GLU A 39 0.27 -6.80 -11.69
N ILE A 40 -0.18 -7.28 -10.53
CA ILE A 40 0.06 -6.61 -9.24
C ILE A 40 1.53 -6.77 -8.82
N GLU A 41 2.12 -7.95 -9.05
CA GLU A 41 3.52 -8.24 -8.72
C GLU A 41 4.49 -7.45 -9.62
N ASN A 42 4.13 -7.24 -10.88
CA ASN A 42 4.94 -6.45 -11.81
C ASN A 42 4.95 -4.95 -11.49
N THR A 43 3.87 -4.43 -10.90
CA THR A 43 3.80 -3.03 -10.43
C THR A 43 4.66 -2.83 -9.18
N TYR A 44 4.72 -3.82 -8.28
CA TYR A 44 5.61 -3.82 -7.12
C TYR A 44 7.09 -3.97 -7.51
N ARG A 45 7.39 -4.75 -8.55
CA ARG A 45 8.75 -4.91 -9.08
C ARG A 45 9.22 -3.72 -9.94
N SER A 46 8.31 -3.01 -10.61
CA SER A 46 8.66 -1.82 -11.42
C SER A 46 8.94 -0.60 -10.55
N SER A 47 8.18 -0.40 -9.47
CA SER A 47 8.45 0.61 -8.44
C SER A 47 9.78 0.39 -7.71
N LEU A 48 10.32 -0.83 -7.75
CA LEU A 48 11.66 -1.18 -7.27
C LEU A 48 12.79 -0.80 -8.23
N LYS A 49 12.49 -0.62 -9.54
CA LYS A 49 13.49 -0.26 -10.57
C LYS A 49 13.53 1.22 -10.91
N GLU A 50 12.46 1.96 -10.64
CA GLU A 50 12.41 3.40 -10.89
C GLU A 50 12.55 4.19 -9.58
N GLN A 51 13.59 3.90 -8.81
CA GLN A 51 14.22 4.94 -7.99
C GLN A 51 14.90 5.91 -8.96
N THR A 52 14.12 6.85 -9.51
CA THR A 52 14.66 8.02 -10.21
C THR A 52 15.39 8.88 -9.18
N PHE A 53 16.63 8.49 -8.92
CA PHE A 53 17.58 9.25 -8.13
C PHE A 53 18.00 10.47 -8.95
N GLU A 54 17.26 11.58 -8.82
CA GLU A 54 17.63 12.84 -9.45
C GLU A 54 18.86 13.42 -8.70
N SER A 55 20.04 12.90 -9.04
CA SER A 55 21.32 13.35 -8.49
C SER A 55 21.80 14.58 -9.24
N ARG A 56 21.52 15.78 -8.72
CA ARG A 56 22.21 16.99 -9.15
C ARG A 56 23.48 17.18 -8.34
N THR A 57 24.56 16.52 -8.73
CA THR A 57 25.91 16.86 -8.23
C THR A 57 26.83 17.24 -9.39
N GLY A 58 26.95 18.56 -9.58
CA GLY A 58 28.00 19.17 -10.37
C GLY A 58 29.37 18.91 -9.75
N GLN A 59 30.34 18.65 -10.63
CA GLN A 59 31.74 18.43 -10.31
C GLN A 59 32.37 19.67 -9.67
N ASN A 60 33.20 19.43 -8.65
CA ASN A 60 34.54 20.00 -8.43
C ASN A 60 34.84 20.54 -7.02
N LYS A 61 36.11 20.30 -6.67
CA LYS A 61 36.99 20.96 -5.68
C LYS A 61 37.06 20.34 -4.29
N ARG A 62 38.12 19.53 -4.17
CA ARG A 62 39.03 19.40 -3.02
C ARG A 62 39.07 20.70 -2.18
N GLN A 63 38.66 20.63 -0.91
CA GLN A 63 39.35 21.34 0.17
C GLN A 63 38.96 20.81 1.54
N ARG A 64 39.98 20.35 2.28
CA ARG A 64 39.96 20.08 3.72
C ARG A 64 39.44 21.30 4.48
N ARG A 65 38.29 21.18 5.13
CA ARG A 65 37.99 21.88 6.39
C ARG A 65 37.22 20.93 7.31
N ARG A 66 37.75 20.70 8.50
CA ARG A 66 37.03 20.10 9.65
C ARG A 66 35.77 20.93 9.87
N SER A 67 34.65 20.48 9.33
CA SER A 67 33.34 21.01 9.69
C SER A 67 32.66 19.99 10.59
N LYS A 68 32.65 20.33 11.88
CA LYS A 68 31.82 19.68 12.89
C LYS A 68 30.37 19.96 12.53
N LYS A 69 29.75 19.03 11.79
CA LYS A 69 28.28 18.93 11.67
C LYS A 69 27.89 17.49 11.96
N ASN A 70 27.98 17.12 13.24
CA ASN A 70 27.46 15.86 13.77
C ASN A 70 25.93 15.94 13.85
N GLY A 71 25.30 15.92 12.69
CA GLY A 71 23.89 15.63 12.54
C GLY A 71 23.77 14.81 11.28
N THR A 72 23.96 13.49 11.39
CA THR A 72 23.57 12.58 10.32
C THR A 72 22.08 12.82 10.10
N ASP A 73 21.74 13.38 8.94
CA ASP A 73 20.37 13.70 8.60
C ASP A 73 19.61 12.37 8.53
N ARG A 74 18.77 12.11 9.54
CA ARG A 74 18.08 10.82 9.68
C ARG A 74 16.87 10.79 8.76
N MET A 75 16.62 9.62 8.16
CA MET A 75 15.39 9.39 7.42
C MET A 75 14.19 9.54 8.37
N LYS A 76 13.20 10.33 7.96
CA LYS A 76 11.98 10.58 8.70
C LYS A 76 10.77 10.64 7.75
N PRO A 77 9.56 10.37 8.24
CA PRO A 77 8.34 10.68 7.50
C PRO A 77 8.28 12.17 7.16
N VAL A 78 7.82 12.49 5.96
CA VAL A 78 7.71 13.85 5.42
C VAL A 78 6.26 14.20 5.15
N ASP A 79 5.56 13.34 4.42
CA ASP A 79 4.16 13.57 4.03
C ASP A 79 3.41 12.24 3.86
N VAL A 80 2.09 12.28 4.04
CA VAL A 80 1.20 11.13 3.85
C VAL A 80 -0.08 11.59 3.15
N GLN A 81 -0.37 10.98 2.01
CA GLN A 81 -1.57 11.25 1.22
C GLN A 81 -2.37 9.98 1.04
N VAL A 82 -3.69 10.04 1.28
CA VAL A 82 -4.60 8.92 1.03
C VAL A 82 -5.39 9.20 -0.23
N THR A 83 -5.39 8.24 -1.14
CA THR A 83 -6.13 8.28 -2.40
C THR A 83 -6.90 6.97 -2.57
N CYS A 84 -7.77 6.88 -3.58
CA CYS A 84 -8.51 5.66 -3.86
C CYS A 84 -8.15 5.11 -5.24
N ALA A 85 -7.73 3.85 -5.29
CA ALA A 85 -7.67 3.06 -6.51
C ALA A 85 -9.00 2.28 -6.65
N GLY A 86 -9.98 2.88 -7.31
CA GLY A 86 -11.35 2.36 -7.34
C GLY A 86 -12.01 2.48 -5.95
N LYS A 87 -12.32 1.34 -5.33
CA LYS A 87 -12.89 1.29 -3.96
C LYS A 87 -11.84 1.01 -2.87
N ILE A 88 -10.58 0.83 -3.25
CA ILE A 88 -9.51 0.43 -2.33
C ILE A 88 -8.73 1.69 -1.94
N PRO A 89 -8.63 2.03 -0.64
CA PRO A 89 -7.77 3.12 -0.21
C PRO A 89 -6.31 2.73 -0.44
N VAL A 90 -5.52 3.70 -0.90
CA VAL A 90 -4.08 3.59 -1.11
C VAL A 90 -3.43 4.81 -0.48
N THR A 91 -2.47 4.55 0.41
CA THR A 91 -1.69 5.60 1.06
C THR A 91 -0.34 5.75 0.39
N ILE A 92 -0.01 6.96 -0.04
CA ILE A 92 1.30 7.35 -0.55
C ILE A 92 2.04 8.01 0.59
N ALA A 93 3.13 7.40 1.05
CA ALA A 93 3.99 7.99 2.07
C ALA A 93 5.28 8.51 1.45
N THR A 94 5.61 9.76 1.77
CA THR A 94 6.90 10.37 1.45
C THR A 94 7.75 10.38 2.70
N PHE A 95 9.00 9.93 2.59
CA PHE A 95 9.97 9.92 3.69
C PHE A 95 11.35 10.30 3.17
N GLY A 96 12.23 10.78 4.04
CA GLY A 96 13.54 11.22 3.58
C GLY A 96 14.33 12.00 4.62
N THR A 97 15.44 12.55 4.15
CA THR A 97 16.25 13.55 4.83
C THR A 97 15.93 14.95 4.29
N ASN A 98 16.66 15.99 4.72
CA ASN A 98 16.45 17.32 4.15
C ASN A 98 16.96 17.44 2.71
N THR A 99 17.73 16.47 2.20
CA THR A 99 18.34 16.51 0.87
C THR A 99 17.79 15.45 -0.09
N THR A 100 17.17 14.39 0.44
CA THR A 100 16.79 13.22 -0.35
C THR A 100 15.48 12.66 0.17
N THR A 101 14.51 12.49 -0.73
CA THR A 101 13.19 11.93 -0.42
C THR A 101 12.92 10.70 -1.26
N GLY A 102 12.17 9.75 -0.71
CA GLY A 102 11.62 8.59 -1.40
C GLY A 102 10.12 8.48 -1.11
N GLN A 103 9.45 7.66 -1.91
CA GLN A 103 8.03 7.39 -1.77
C GLN A 103 7.75 5.88 -1.77
N VAL A 104 6.75 5.47 -1.00
CA VAL A 104 6.21 4.11 -0.98
C VAL A 104 4.68 4.19 -0.97
N ASN A 105 4.06 3.32 -1.76
CA ASN A 105 2.61 3.15 -1.79
C ASN A 105 2.22 1.96 -0.91
N TYR A 106 1.22 2.17 -0.05
CA TYR A 106 0.65 1.17 0.83
C TYR A 106 -0.82 0.96 0.46
N THR A 107 -1.23 -0.30 0.33
CA THR A 107 -2.66 -0.62 0.30
C THR A 107 -3.24 -0.33 1.68
N GLY A 108 -4.42 0.28 1.75
CA GLY A 108 -5.05 0.68 3.00
C GLY A 108 -4.96 2.18 3.31
N ASP A 109 -5.69 2.59 4.34
CA ASP A 109 -5.58 3.93 4.93
C ASP A 109 -4.57 3.90 6.08
N TRP A 110 -3.45 4.59 5.91
CA TRP A 110 -2.37 4.71 6.90
C TRP A 110 -2.23 6.14 7.44
N SER A 111 -3.24 7.01 7.24
CA SER A 111 -3.19 8.43 7.61
C SER A 111 -2.91 8.68 9.09
N GLU A 112 -3.44 7.84 9.98
CA GLU A 112 -3.19 7.93 11.43
C GLU A 112 -1.74 7.62 11.81
N HIS A 113 -0.96 7.02 10.90
CA HIS A 113 0.45 6.71 11.13
C HIS A 113 1.40 7.78 10.57
N ARG A 114 0.91 8.94 10.13
CA ARG A 114 1.71 9.96 9.42
C ARG A 114 3.04 10.35 10.05
N LYS A 115 3.15 10.30 11.39
CA LYS A 115 4.40 10.66 12.10
C LYS A 115 5.42 9.52 12.15
N CYS A 116 5.00 8.29 11.87
CA CYS A 116 5.85 7.10 11.86
C CYS A 116 6.06 6.54 10.45
N LEU A 117 5.15 6.79 9.50
CA LEU A 117 5.02 6.04 8.25
C LEU A 117 6.26 6.15 7.34
N MET A 118 7.10 5.13 7.39
CA MET A 118 8.28 4.94 6.53
C MET A 118 8.68 3.45 6.53
N PRO A 119 9.42 2.95 5.53
CA PRO A 119 9.90 1.57 5.54
C PRO A 119 10.93 1.31 6.64
N CYS A 120 10.98 0.07 7.13
CA CYS A 120 11.97 -0.39 8.10
C CYS A 120 12.42 -1.83 7.85
N ASP A 121 13.57 -2.18 8.41
CA ASP A 121 14.03 -3.56 8.54
C ASP A 121 13.60 -4.08 9.93
N PRO A 122 12.72 -5.11 10.00
CA PRO A 122 12.29 -5.69 11.27
C PRO A 122 13.44 -6.27 12.10
N LYS A 123 14.56 -6.68 11.47
CA LYS A 123 15.77 -7.14 12.18
C LYS A 123 16.56 -5.97 12.79
N HIS A 124 16.37 -4.75 12.28
CA HIS A 124 17.05 -3.55 12.73
C HIS A 124 16.04 -2.40 12.99
N PRO A 125 15.12 -2.54 13.96
CA PRO A 125 13.95 -1.66 14.13
C PRO A 125 14.27 -0.28 14.71
N ASN A 126 15.54 0.04 14.91
CA ASN A 126 15.98 1.29 15.55
C ASN A 126 15.62 2.53 14.72
N SER A 127 15.42 2.39 13.41
CA SER A 127 14.96 3.50 12.55
C SER A 127 13.63 4.07 13.05
N CYS A 128 12.64 3.23 13.32
CA CYS A 128 11.33 3.66 13.82
C CYS A 128 11.40 4.26 15.22
N LYS A 129 12.14 3.61 16.14
CA LYS A 129 12.29 4.05 17.54
C LYS A 129 12.99 5.40 17.68
N SER A 130 13.75 5.79 16.66
CA SER A 130 14.50 7.04 16.64
C SER A 130 13.69 8.24 16.13
N LEU A 131 12.46 8.01 15.64
CA LEU A 131 11.60 9.07 15.16
C LEU A 131 11.08 9.92 16.32
N PRO A 132 11.13 11.26 16.21
CA PRO A 132 10.58 12.14 17.22
C PRO A 132 9.05 12.15 17.13
N GLY A 133 8.39 11.77 18.23
CA GLY A 133 6.94 11.75 18.36
C GLY A 133 6.32 10.36 18.15
N ASP A 134 5.27 10.10 18.93
CA ASP A 134 4.46 8.87 19.00
C ASP A 134 5.25 7.55 19.20
N ASN A 135 4.58 6.51 19.69
CA ASN A 135 5.21 5.23 20.01
C ASN A 135 5.41 4.40 18.73
N CYS A 136 6.34 4.81 17.86
CA CYS A 136 6.57 4.16 16.57
C CYS A 136 7.24 2.78 16.72
N THR A 137 6.69 1.76 16.06
CA THR A 137 7.20 0.39 15.99
C THR A 137 7.38 -0.03 14.53
N CYS A 138 8.34 -0.93 14.27
CA CYS A 138 8.48 -1.59 12.98
C CYS A 138 7.58 -2.83 12.91
N PHE A 139 6.54 -2.80 12.08
CA PHE A 139 5.67 -3.96 11.84
C PHE A 139 6.18 -4.73 10.61
N SER A 140 6.48 -6.01 10.80
CA SER A 140 6.94 -6.89 9.72
C SER A 140 5.77 -7.30 8.81
N ARG A 141 6.00 -7.36 7.49
CA ARG A 141 5.03 -7.92 6.55
C ARG A 141 4.90 -9.43 6.73
N LEU A 142 3.71 -9.98 6.49
CA LEU A 142 3.43 -11.41 6.56
C LEU A 142 4.03 -12.17 5.37
N ASP A 143 3.92 -11.60 4.17
CA ASP A 143 4.41 -12.19 2.92
C ASP A 143 5.92 -12.02 2.73
N TYR A 144 6.50 -10.97 3.32
CA TYR A 144 7.93 -10.70 3.23
C TYR A 144 8.54 -10.20 4.55
N PRO A 145 8.82 -11.11 5.51
CA PRO A 145 9.16 -10.73 6.88
C PRO A 145 10.47 -9.96 7.07
N SER A 146 11.36 -9.97 6.08
CA SER A 146 12.58 -9.15 6.06
C SER A 146 12.31 -7.66 5.79
N TRP A 147 11.07 -7.29 5.47
CA TRP A 147 10.66 -5.92 5.27
C TRP A 147 9.51 -5.56 6.21
N GLY A 148 9.46 -4.31 6.62
CA GLY A 148 8.41 -3.81 7.47
C GLY A 148 8.12 -2.33 7.24
N THR A 149 7.16 -1.86 8.01
CA THR A 149 6.70 -0.48 7.98
C THR A 149 6.68 0.07 9.39
N CYS A 150 7.31 1.23 9.59
CA CYS A 150 7.18 1.98 10.82
C CYS A 150 5.75 2.51 10.92
N ALA A 151 5.05 2.19 12.01
CA ALA A 151 3.71 2.70 12.29
C ALA A 151 3.52 2.96 13.79
N VAL A 152 2.49 3.72 14.14
CA VAL A 152 2.17 4.04 15.53
C VAL A 152 1.65 2.78 16.23
N LYS A 153 2.25 2.40 17.35
CA LYS A 153 1.78 1.26 18.16
C LYS A 153 0.40 1.56 18.76
N GLY A 154 -0.51 0.58 18.68
CA GLY A 154 -1.85 0.66 19.28
C GLY A 154 -2.91 1.31 18.39
N ILE A 155 -2.53 1.74 17.18
CA ILE A 155 -3.45 2.20 16.14
C ILE A 155 -3.64 1.06 15.11
N PRO A 156 -4.87 0.81 14.61
CA PRO A 156 -5.09 -0.18 13.56
C PRO A 156 -4.24 0.11 12.32
N LEU A 157 -3.59 -0.93 11.79
CA LEU A 157 -2.83 -0.83 10.55
C LEU A 157 -3.78 -0.65 9.36
N GLY A 158 -3.30 -0.01 8.29
CA GLY A 158 -4.15 0.28 7.13
C GLY A 158 -4.59 -0.96 6.35
N ASN A 159 -3.96 -2.11 6.57
CA ASN A 159 -4.35 -3.39 6.00
C ASN A 159 -3.92 -4.57 6.90
N ASN A 160 -4.26 -5.79 6.47
CA ASN A 160 -3.98 -7.04 7.22
C ASN A 160 -2.68 -7.74 6.77
N ASP A 161 -1.83 -7.10 5.97
CA ASP A 161 -0.62 -7.72 5.40
C ASP A 161 0.56 -7.72 6.39
N TYR A 162 0.34 -7.28 7.62
CA TYR A 162 1.38 -7.06 8.61
C TYR A 162 1.13 -7.86 9.89
N ASN A 163 2.21 -8.33 10.49
CA ASN A 163 2.15 -9.04 11.75
C ASN A 163 1.96 -8.06 12.92
N MET A 164 0.74 -7.94 13.42
CA MET A 164 0.43 -7.13 14.61
C MET A 164 1.08 -7.65 15.90
N SER A 165 1.52 -8.91 15.92
CA SER A 165 2.20 -9.54 17.06
C SER A 165 3.70 -9.21 17.14
N SER A 166 4.23 -8.38 16.25
CA SER A 166 5.67 -8.02 16.22
C SER A 166 6.09 -7.03 17.32
N VAL A 167 5.39 -7.01 18.46
CA VAL A 167 5.68 -6.14 19.61
C VAL A 167 5.67 -6.86 20.94
#